data_AF-A0A951BMJ0-F1
#
_entry.id   AF-A0A951BMJ0-F1
#
_cell.length_a   1.000
_cell.length_b   1.000
_cell.length_c   1.000
_cell.angle_alpha   90.00
_cell.angle_beta   90.00
_cell.angle_gamma   90.00
#
_symmetry.space_group_name_H-M   'P 1'
#
loop_
_entity.id
_entity.type
_entity.pdbx_description
1 polymer ?
#
loop_
_entity_poly.entity_id
_entity_poly.type
_entity_poly.pdbx_seq_one_letter_code
_entity_poly.pdbx_strand_id
1 'polypeptide(L)' 'VITGAAGVGVLHAGTCRREDGALVSAGGRVLSVVGTGVDLAAARRQAYQRLARVHLAGGHYRSDIGLRATRREDGRFVGR' A
#
# COMPACT_ATOMS: atom_id res chain seq x y z
N VAL A 1 -0.43 1.16 -17.97
CA VAL A 1 0.41 2.24 -17.39
C VAL A 1 0.05 2.37 -15.92
N ILE A 2 1.05 2.59 -15.06
CA ILE A 2 0.87 2.80 -13.63
C ILE A 2 0.73 4.30 -13.37
N THR A 3 -0.29 4.70 -12.61
CA THR A 3 -0.46 6.10 -12.17
C THR A 3 -0.57 6.19 -10.65
N GLY A 4 -0.30 7.36 -10.08
CA GLY A 4 -0.34 7.59 -8.63
C GLY A 4 0.84 7.00 -7.84
N ALA A 5 1.82 6.40 -8.51
CA ALA A 5 2.96 5.73 -7.86
C ALA A 5 4.06 6.68 -7.33
N ALA A 6 3.98 7.98 -7.63
CA ALA A 6 4.89 8.99 -7.08
C ALA A 6 4.48 9.49 -5.67
N GLY A 7 3.40 8.93 -5.10
CA GLY A 7 2.90 9.33 -3.79
C GLY A 7 3.83 8.93 -2.64
N VAL A 8 3.79 9.71 -1.55
CA VAL A 8 4.52 9.39 -0.31
C VAL A 8 4.15 7.99 0.18
N GLY A 9 5.17 7.21 0.52
CA GLY A 9 4.99 5.84 1.02
C GLY A 9 4.67 4.82 -0.08
N VAL A 10 4.73 5.18 -1.36
CA VAL A 10 4.69 4.22 -2.47
C VAL A 10 6.12 3.88 -2.87
N LEU A 11 6.47 2.60 -2.75
CA LEU A 11 7.80 2.08 -3.04
C LEU A 11 7.75 1.24 -4.31
N HIS A 12 8.71 1.47 -5.19
CA HIS A 12 8.86 0.73 -6.44
C HIS A 12 9.53 -0.63 -6.19
N ALA A 13 8.97 -1.68 -6.78
CA ALA A 13 9.60 -2.99 -6.88
C ALA A 13 9.75 -3.36 -8.36
N GLY A 14 8.91 -4.24 -8.89
CA GLY A 14 8.88 -4.61 -10.31
C GLY A 14 8.24 -3.55 -11.19
N THR A 15 8.85 -2.37 -11.30
CA THR A 15 8.45 -1.32 -12.25
C THR A 15 9.59 -0.94 -13.19
N CYS A 16 9.27 -0.56 -14.42
CA CYS A 16 10.22 0.10 -15.32
C CYS A 16 9.60 1.34 -15.96
N ARG A 17 10.44 2.22 -16.50
CA ARG A 17 10.00 3.29 -17.40
C ARG A 17 10.17 2.83 -18.83
N ARG A 18 9.12 3.01 -19.64
CA ARG A 18 9.18 2.86 -21.09
C ARG A 18 9.88 4.05 -21.73
N GLU A 19 10.19 3.94 -23.01
CA GLU A 19 10.82 4.98 -23.82
C GLU A 19 9.98 6.27 -23.90
N ASP A 20 8.66 6.13 -23.90
CA ASP A 20 7.68 7.24 -23.83
C ASP A 20 7.59 7.88 -22.42
N GLY A 21 8.41 7.44 -21.46
CA GLY A 21 8.41 7.89 -20.08
C GLY A 21 7.33 7.27 -19.19
N ALA A 22 6.44 6.44 -19.73
CA ALA A 22 5.36 5.83 -18.97
C ALA A 22 5.90 4.80 -17.96
N LEU A 23 5.42 4.86 -16.72
CA LEU A 23 5.71 3.86 -15.70
C LEU A 23 4.86 2.61 -15.95
N VAL A 24 5.48 1.43 -15.99
CA VAL A 24 4.79 0.14 -16.21
C VAL A 24 5.30 -0.95 -15.29
N SER A 25 4.51 -2.03 -15.16
CA SER A 25 4.90 -3.23 -14.42
C SER A 25 5.97 -4.01 -15.18
N ALA A 26 6.98 -4.49 -14.46
CA ALA A 26 8.11 -5.27 -14.96
C ALA A 26 8.40 -6.51 -14.09
N GLY A 27 7.41 -6.98 -13.33
CA GLY A 27 7.53 -8.17 -12.46
C GLY A 27 6.25 -8.48 -11.72
N GLY A 28 6.23 -9.59 -10.97
CA GLY A 28 5.03 -10.04 -10.24
C GLY A 28 4.64 -9.15 -9.05
N ARG A 29 5.62 -8.65 -8.29
CA ARG A 29 5.39 -7.65 -7.22
C ARG A 29 5.79 -6.28 -7.74
N VAL A 30 4.81 -5.41 -7.94
CA VAL A 30 5.00 -4.15 -8.68
C VAL A 30 5.30 -2.97 -7.75
N LEU A 31 4.46 -2.75 -6.74
CA LEU A 31 4.59 -1.65 -5.77
C LEU A 31 4.36 -2.17 -4.34
N SER A 32 4.95 -1.50 -3.36
CA SER A 32 4.60 -1.63 -1.95
C SER A 32 4.08 -0.29 -1.43
N VAL A 33 2.88 -0.27 -0.84
CA VAL A 33 2.31 0.94 -0.25
C VAL A 33 2.38 0.85 1.27
N VAL A 34 3.03 1.83 1.87
CA VAL A 34 3.29 1.91 3.31
C VAL A 34 2.47 3.06 3.89
N GLY A 35 1.87 2.81 5.05
CA GLY A 35 1.23 3.83 5.89
C GLY A 35 1.89 3.86 7.27
N THR A 36 1.89 5.02 7.89
CA THR A 36 2.36 5.28 9.25
C THR A 36 1.24 5.91 10.07
N GLY A 37 1.28 5.73 11.39
CA GLY A 37 0.26 6.21 12.30
C GLY A 37 0.69 5.98 13.75
N VAL A 38 -0.10 6.52 14.67
CA VAL A 38 0.12 6.39 16.13
C VAL A 38 -0.11 4.96 16.65
N ASP A 39 -0.83 4.15 15.88
CA ASP A 39 -1.14 2.74 16.12
C ASP A 39 -1.22 1.97 14.78
N LEU A 40 -1.37 0.64 14.80
CA LEU A 40 -1.45 -0.13 13.55
C LEU A 40 -2.77 0.16 12.81
N ALA A 41 -3.85 0.53 13.50
CA ALA A 41 -5.14 0.83 12.87
C ALA A 41 -5.04 2.07 11.96
N ALA A 42 -4.39 3.13 12.45
CA ALA A 42 -4.07 4.35 11.74
C ALA A 42 -3.07 4.10 10.61
N ALA A 43 -1.99 3.36 10.88
CA ALA A 43 -1.01 3.01 9.86
C ALA A 43 -1.63 2.21 8.71
N ARG A 44 -2.45 1.20 9.03
CA ARG A 44 -3.20 0.40 8.05
C ARG A 44 -4.17 1.26 7.24
N ARG A 45 -4.98 2.09 7.91
CA ARG A 45 -5.92 3.01 7.24
C ARG A 45 -5.20 3.93 6.26
N GLN A 46 -4.07 4.51 6.68
CA GLN A 46 -3.28 5.38 5.82
C GLN A 46 -2.70 4.63 4.61
N ALA A 47 -2.22 3.40 4.80
CA ALA A 47 -1.70 2.58 3.70
C ALA A 47 -2.77 2.35 2.62
N TYR A 48 -3.99 1.98 3.02
CA TYR A 48 -5.11 1.76 2.07
C TYR A 48 -5.62 3.06 1.45
N GLN A 49 -5.62 4.19 2.17
CA GLN A 49 -5.94 5.51 1.60
C GLN A 49 -4.94 5.96 0.53
N ARG A 50 -3.63 5.66 0.73
CA ARG A 50 -2.59 5.89 -0.28
C ARG A 50 -2.77 4.96 -1.48
N LEU A 51 -3.03 3.68 -1.22
CA LEU A 51 -3.24 2.67 -2.25
C LEU A 51 -4.43 3.03 -3.16
N ALA A 52 -5.50 3.61 -2.62
CA ALA A 52 -6.67 4.06 -3.39
C ALA A 52 -6.34 5.11 -4.47
N ARG A 53 -5.18 5.78 -4.37
CA ARG A 53 -4.71 6.76 -5.37
C ARG A 53 -3.82 6.13 -6.45
N VAL A 54 -3.42 4.88 -6.28
CA VAL A 54 -2.57 4.14 -7.21
C VAL A 54 -3.46 3.36 -8.18
N HIS A 55 -3.18 3.49 -9.48
CA HIS A 55 -3.84 2.70 -10.50
C HIS A 55 -2.83 1.81 -11.23
N LEU A 56 -3.13 0.52 -11.29
CA LEU A 56 -2.43 -0.47 -12.10
C LEU A 56 -3.51 -1.38 -12.72
N ALA A 57 -3.70 -1.29 -14.02
CA ALA A 57 -4.62 -2.15 -14.75
C ALA A 57 -4.26 -3.63 -14.53
N GLY A 58 -5.24 -4.45 -14.14
CA GLY A 58 -5.01 -5.86 -13.80
C GLY A 58 -4.23 -6.09 -12.49
N GLY A 59 -4.00 -5.04 -11.70
CA GLY A 59 -3.34 -5.15 -10.42
C GLY A 59 -4.20 -5.82 -9.36
N HIS A 60 -3.58 -6.64 -8.52
CA HIS A 60 -4.23 -7.27 -7.38
C HIS A 60 -3.49 -6.91 -6.09
N TYR A 61 -4.25 -6.74 -5.01
CA TYR A 61 -3.70 -6.51 -3.68
C TYR A 61 -4.58 -7.16 -2.62
N ARG A 62 -4.00 -7.42 -1.45
CA ARG A 62 -4.72 -7.94 -0.29
C ARG A 62 -5.35 -6.81 0.51
N SER A 63 -6.61 -6.97 0.92
CA SER A 63 -7.35 -6.02 1.76
C SER A 63 -7.26 -6.34 3.26
N ASP A 64 -6.64 -7.46 3.64
CA ASP A 64 -6.60 -7.98 5.01
C ASP A 64 -5.25 -7.82 5.71
N ILE A 65 -4.28 -7.13 5.08
CA ILE A 65 -2.96 -6.91 5.66
C ILE A 65 -3.10 -6.12 6.97
N GLY A 66 -2.47 -6.63 8.02
CA GLY A 66 -2.50 -6.04 9.37
C GLY A 66 -3.83 -6.18 10.12
N LEU A 67 -4.91 -6.67 9.51
CA LEU A 67 -6.26 -6.68 10.12
C LEU A 67 -6.30 -7.42 11.46
N ARG A 68 -5.65 -8.60 11.55
CA ARG A 68 -5.59 -9.35 12.82
C ARG A 68 -4.77 -8.63 13.90
N ALA A 69 -3.73 -7.89 13.51
CA ALA A 69 -2.89 -7.16 14.44
C ALA A 69 -3.63 -5.93 15.00
N THR A 70 -4.34 -5.19 14.13
CA THR A 70 -5.19 -4.06 14.56
C THR A 70 -6.23 -4.48 15.60
N ARG A 71 -6.93 -5.60 15.38
CA ARG A 71 -7.91 -6.14 16.34
C ARG A 71 -7.29 -6.54 17.69
N ARG A 72 -6.01 -6.95 17.71
CA ARG A 72 -5.31 -7.32 18.95
C ARG A 72 -4.82 -6.10 19.72
N GLU A 73 -4.48 -5.00 19.05
CA GLU A 73 -4.16 -3.75 19.72
C GLU A 73 -5.36 -3.17 20.43
N ASP A 74 -6.52 -3.13 19.76
CA ASP A 74 -7.78 -2.68 20.36
C ASP A 74 -8.11 -3.47 21.64
N GLY A 75 -7.90 -4.79 21.62
CA GLY A 75 -8.11 -5.67 22.77
C GLY A 75 -7.08 -5.51 23.90
N ARG A 76 -5.88 -4.97 23.65
CA ARG A 76 -4.87 -4.70 24.69
C ARG A 76 -5.16 -3.41 25.47
N PHE A 77 -5.95 -2.49 24.91
CA PHE A 77 -6.36 -1.27 25.61
C PHE A 77 -7.56 -1.45 26.55
N VAL A 78 -8.35 -2.53 26.41
CA VAL A 78 -9.53 -2.81 27.27
C VAL A 78 -9.15 -3.55 28.58
N GLY A 79 -7.86 -3.81 28.81
CA GLY A 79 -7.39 -4.70 29.89
C GLY A 79 -6.35 -4.10 30.85
N ARG A 80 -6.35 -2.78 31.09
CA ARG A 80 -5.56 -2.17 32.17
C ARG A 80 -6.34 -1.08 32.88
#